data_AF-A0A1R0GPV9-F1
#
_entry.id   AF-A0A1R0GPV9-F1
#
_cell.length_a   1.000
_cell.length_b   1.000
_cell.length_c   1.000
_cell.angle_alpha   90.00
_cell.angle_beta   90.00
_cell.angle_gamma   90.00
#
_symmetry.space_group_name_H-M   'P 1'
#
loop_
_entity.id
_entity.type
_entity.pdbx_description
1 polymer ?
#
loop_
_entity_poly.entity_id
_entity_poly.type
_entity_poly.pdbx_seq_one_letter_code
_entity_poly.pdbx_strand_id
1 'polypeptide(L)' 'MMTYNVRGIKSVKEELDLYLQHNNPDIVALQETFLNKKSYRCRLPGYTTIESKADLTKD' A
#
# COMPACT_ATOMS: atom_id res chain seq x y z
N MET A 1 11.22 -7.69 8.21
CA MET A 1 9.87 -7.07 8.24
C MET A 1 10.02 -5.57 8.26
N MET A 2 9.29 -4.86 7.40
CA MET A 2 9.36 -3.41 7.21
C MET A 2 7.97 -2.80 7.40
N THR A 3 7.89 -1.62 8.02
CA THR A 3 6.63 -0.89 8.21
C THR A 3 6.77 0.53 7.69
N TYR A 4 5.78 1.02 6.93
CA TYR A 4 5.84 2.35 6.34
C TYR A 4 4.47 3.02 6.28
N ASN A 5 4.39 4.24 6.82
CA ASN A 5 3.20 5.07 6.74
C ASN A 5 3.22 5.87 5.44
N VAL A 6 2.36 5.49 4.49
CA VAL A 6 2.37 6.05 3.12
C VAL A 6 1.51 7.29 2.95
N ARG A 7 0.63 7.61 3.92
CA ARG A 7 -0.30 8.76 3.88
C ARG A 7 -1.03 8.94 2.54
N GLY A 8 -1.49 7.82 1.97
CA GLY A 8 -2.11 7.75 0.65
C GLY A 8 -1.23 7.03 -0.37
N ILE A 9 -1.55 5.77 -0.65
CA ILE A 9 -0.71 4.93 -1.53
C ILE A 9 -0.70 5.38 -3.00
N LYS A 10 -1.73 6.13 -3.43
CA LYS A 10 -1.85 6.59 -4.82
C LYS A 10 -0.77 7.60 -5.20
N SER A 11 -0.36 8.47 -4.27
CA SER A 11 0.63 9.52 -4.53
C SER A 11 2.08 9.03 -4.45
N VAL A 12 2.33 7.90 -3.78
CA VAL A 12 3.69 7.40 -3.50
C VAL A 12 4.04 6.11 -4.23
N LYS A 13 3.20 5.64 -5.16
CA LYS A 13 3.31 4.28 -5.72
C LYS A 13 4.65 4.02 -6.40
N GLU A 14 5.14 4.95 -7.20
CA GLU A 14 6.41 4.79 -7.93
C GLU A 14 7.61 4.78 -6.99
N GLU A 15 7.65 5.71 -6.04
CA GLU A 15 8.68 5.76 -5.00
C GLU A 15 8.68 4.49 -4.15
N LEU A 16 7.49 4.02 -3.75
CA LEU A 16 7.33 2.79 -2.99
C LEU A 16 7.82 1.57 -3.78
N ASP A 17 7.53 1.49 -5.08
CA ASP A 17 8.01 0.38 -5.92
C ASP A 17 9.55 0.36 -6.00
N LEU A 18 10.18 1.52 -6.21
CA LEU A 18 11.65 1.64 -6.21
C LEU A 18 12.23 1.25 -4.85
N TYR A 19 11.62 1.71 -3.77
CA TYR A 19 12.06 1.41 -2.42
C TYR A 19 11.95 -0.08 -2.09
N LEU A 20 10.86 -0.74 -2.51
CA LEU A 20 10.67 -2.18 -2.32
C LEU A 20 11.60 -3.01 -3.19
N GLN A 21 11.92 -2.58 -4.41
CA GLN A 21 12.91 -3.23 -5.26
C GLN A 21 14.32 -3.16 -4.66
N HIS A 22 14.68 -2.02 -4.07
CA HIS A 22 15.99 -1.82 -3.47
C HIS A 22 16.18 -2.59 -2.17
N ASN A 23 15.20 -2.53 -1.26
CA ASN A 23 15.32 -3.13 0.07
C ASN A 23 14.88 -4.60 0.11
N ASN A 24 14.05 -5.03 -0.84
CA ASN A 24 13.53 -6.39 -0.98
C ASN A 24 13.10 -7.07 0.34
N PRO A 25 12.24 -6.44 1.17
CA PRO A 25 11.80 -7.03 2.43
C PRO A 25 10.92 -8.27 2.21
N ASP A 26 11.02 -9.32 3.05
CA ASP A 26 10.09 -10.47 2.95
C ASP A 26 8.63 -10.11 3.28
N ILE A 27 8.44 -9.15 4.19
CA ILE A 27 7.14 -8.68 4.66
C ILE A 27 7.17 -7.16 4.79
N VAL A 28 6.20 -6.49 4.17
CA VAL A 28 5.94 -5.05 4.29
C VAL A 28 4.53 -4.80 4.83
N ALA A 29 4.42 -3.91 5.82
CA ALA A 29 3.15 -3.41 6.33
C ALA A 29 3.01 -1.91 6.02
N LEU A 30 1.97 -1.54 5.28
CA LEU A 30 1.71 -0.16 4.89
C LEU A 30 0.54 0.41 5.71
N GLN A 31 0.74 1.55 6.36
CA GLN A 31 -0.31 2.26 7.10
C GLN A 31 -0.80 3.51 6.37
N GLU A 32 -2.00 3.98 6.73
CA GLU A 32 -2.66 5.15 6.13
C GLU A 32 -2.66 5.09 4.59
N THR A 33 -2.95 3.91 4.02
CA THR A 33 -2.97 3.71 2.57
C THR A 33 -4.10 4.48 1.88
N PHE A 34 -5.13 4.86 2.65
CA PHE A 34 -6.38 5.48 2.18
C PHE A 34 -7.08 4.70 1.07
N LEU A 35 -6.89 3.37 1.04
CA LEU A 35 -7.67 2.49 0.20
C LEU A 35 -9.10 2.40 0.71
N ASN A 36 -10.06 2.55 -0.20
CA ASN A 36 -11.48 2.40 0.07
C ASN A 36 -12.10 1.30 -0.81
N LYS A 37 -13.33 0.88 -0.52
CA LYS A 37 -14.03 -0.16 -1.29
C LYS A 37 -14.13 0.12 -2.81
N LYS A 38 -14.12 1.41 -3.21
CA LYS A 38 -14.12 1.83 -4.62
C LYS A 38 -12.72 1.79 -5.26
N SER A 39 -11.66 1.67 -4.46
CA SER A 39 -10.29 1.60 -4.97
C SER A 39 -10.03 0.21 -5.55
N TYR A 40 -9.32 0.17 -6.68
CA TYR A 40 -8.81 -1.09 -7.23
C TYR A 40 -7.83 -1.76 -6.27
N ARG A 41 -7.53 -3.04 -6.51
CA ARG A 41 -6.50 -3.78 -5.76
C ARG A 41 -5.14 -3.10 -5.96
N CYS A 42 -4.44 -2.82 -4.86
CA CYS A 42 -3.08 -2.34 -4.88
C CYS A 42 -2.13 -3.50 -5.22
N ARG A 43 -1.55 -3.46 -6.43
CA ARG A 43 -0.56 -4.46 -6.84
C ARG A 43 0.84 -3.95 -6.54
N LEU A 44 1.55 -4.67 -5.68
CA LEU A 44 2.97 -4.50 -5.43
C LEU A 44 3.70 -5.65 -6.15
N PRO A 45 4.47 -5.38 -7.22
CA PRO A 45 5.17 -6.42 -7.96
C PRO A 45 6.06 -7.27 -7.05
N GLY A 46 5.98 -8.61 -7.16
CA GLY A 46 6.75 -9.53 -6.32
C GLY A 46 6.11 -9.84 -4.96
N TYR A 47 5.02 -9.17 -4.59
CA TYR A 47 4.35 -9.37 -3.30
C TYR A 47 2.92 -9.89 -3.46
N THR A 48 2.52 -10.75 -2.53
CA THR A 48 1.11 -11.05 -2.32
C THR A 48 0.51 -9.95 -1.45
N THR A 49 -0.34 -9.10 -2.03
CA THR A 49 -1.01 -8.02 -1.27
C THR A 49 -2.23 -8.54 -0.51
N ILE A 50 -2.25 -8.31 0.80
CA ILE A 50 -3.43 -8.39 1.67
C ILE A 50 -3.85 -6.97 2.02
N GLU A 51 -5.11 -6.62 1.78
CA GLU A 51 -5.60 -5.24 1.91
C GLU A 51 -6.77 -5.16 2.89
N SER A 52 -6.76 -4.10 3.72
CA SER A 52 -7.95 -3.64 4.44
C SER A 52 -8.41 -2.33 3.82
N LYS A 53 -9.69 -2.26 3.43
CA LYS A 53 -10.29 -1.10 2.76
C LYS A 53 -11.32 -0.46 3.65
N ALA A 54 -11.20 0.85 3.84
CA ALA A 54 -12.17 1.61 4.60
C ALA A 54 -13.49 1.76 3.82
N ASP A 55 -14.62 1.77 4.55
CA ASP A 55 -15.90 2.21 4.03
C ASP A 55 -16.03 3.71 4.29
N LEU A 56 -15.61 4.52 3.33
CA LEU A 56 -15.81 5.96 3.38
C LEU A 56 -17.18 6.27 2.76
N THR A 57 -18.25 5.91 3.46
CA THR A 57 -19.54 6.59 3.30
C THR A 57 -19.39 7.94 3.98
N LYS A 58 -19.55 9.04 3.22
CA LYS A 58 -19.78 10.35 3.84
C LYS A 58 -21.12 10.25 4.58
N ASP A 59 -21.11 10.45 5.89
CA ASP A 59 -22.30 10.89 6.63
C ASP A 59 -22.64 12.33 6.23
#